data_AF-A0A3B9R144-F1
#
_entry.id   AF-A0A3B9R144-F1
#
_cell.length_a   1.000
_cell.length_b   1.000
_cell.length_c   1.000
_cell.angle_alpha   90.00
_cell.angle_beta   90.00
_cell.angle_gamma   90.00
#
_symmetry.space_group_name_H-M   'P 1'
#
loop_
_entity.id
_entity.type
_entity.pdbx_description
1 polymer ?
#
loop_
_entity_poly.entity_id
_entity_poly.type
_entity_poly.pdbx_seq_one_letter_code
_entity_poly.pdbx_strand_id
1 'polypeptide(L)'
;ELLQDLLEIRHWLERADARQRAGQLWDALFRHAETSFNLDGQELLCALLIEIYPEATEGLDEMFHAHDPELLHITETVRATLERLDDQYDWTDGIDFSADEQNAHFWYVSENKLEPRFGRRAEEPGADQEMPVAIARDMAAFRDALRHSDPDQRLRVFLQEHPDYRHLARRAQVLGRYPYGEIRDNLIAEGCSPLDILRFKLAFFGAAKFDPKSSLWTRITMFQGAPLMSELDEPWADDWWLSVAPQNA
;
A
#
# COMPACT_ATOMS: atom_id res chain seq x y z
N GLU A 1 -7.28 -14.90 -18.01
CA GLU A 1 -7.90 -13.98 -17.04
C GLU A 1 -7.74 -12.55 -17.49
N LEU A 2 -6.59 -11.87 -17.32
CA LEU A 2 -6.45 -10.45 -17.73
C LEU A 2 -6.83 -10.14 -19.19
N LEU A 3 -6.45 -11.00 -20.14
CA LEU A 3 -6.87 -10.84 -21.55
C LEU A 3 -8.39 -10.94 -21.72
N GLN A 4 -9.07 -11.77 -20.93
CA GLN A 4 -10.53 -11.90 -20.97
C GLN A 4 -11.18 -10.64 -20.39
N ASP A 5 -10.64 -10.10 -19.30
CA ASP A 5 -11.14 -8.84 -18.71
C ASP A 5 -11.00 -7.68 -19.70
N LEU A 6 -9.89 -7.59 -20.43
CA LEU A 6 -9.72 -6.60 -21.50
C LEU A 6 -10.73 -6.75 -22.66
N LEU A 7 -11.02 -7.99 -23.05
CA LEU A 7 -12.05 -8.25 -24.07
C LEU A 7 -13.44 -7.87 -23.55
N GLU A 8 -13.71 -8.08 -22.27
CA GLU A 8 -14.96 -7.71 -21.64
C GLU A 8 -15.12 -6.18 -21.51
N ILE A 9 -14.06 -5.45 -21.16
CA ILE A 9 -14.05 -3.97 -21.18
C ILE A 9 -14.51 -3.46 -22.55
N ARG A 10 -13.90 -3.99 -23.62
CA ARG A 10 -14.27 -3.62 -24.98
C ARG A 10 -15.73 -3.97 -25.28
N HIS A 11 -16.16 -5.19 -24.93
CA HIS A 11 -17.51 -5.68 -25.16
C HIS A 11 -18.58 -4.82 -24.47
N TRP A 12 -18.29 -4.42 -23.23
CA TRP A 12 -19.14 -3.55 -22.42
C TRP A 12 -19.24 -2.16 -23.02
N LEU A 13 -18.11 -1.56 -23.43
CA LEU A 13 -18.07 -0.23 -24.07
C LEU A 13 -18.85 -0.20 -25.39
N GLU A 14 -18.81 -1.27 -26.17
CA GLU A 14 -19.60 -1.41 -27.41
C GLU A 14 -21.12 -1.47 -27.13
N ARG A 15 -21.52 -1.96 -25.96
CA ARG A 15 -22.93 -2.16 -25.56
C ARG A 15 -23.49 -1.10 -24.62
N ALA A 16 -22.65 -0.19 -24.13
CA ALA A 16 -23.08 0.84 -23.19
C ALA A 16 -24.29 1.62 -23.73
N ASP A 17 -25.35 1.71 -22.93
CA ASP A 17 -26.61 2.34 -23.31
C ASP A 17 -26.53 3.88 -23.24
N ALA A 18 -27.61 4.56 -23.64
CA ALA A 18 -27.65 6.02 -23.65
C ALA A 18 -27.51 6.64 -22.24
N ARG A 19 -27.95 5.95 -21.18
CA ARG A 19 -27.84 6.45 -19.79
C ARG A 19 -26.40 6.35 -19.30
N GLN A 20 -25.76 5.20 -19.53
CA GLN A 20 -24.35 4.97 -19.20
C GLN A 20 -23.47 6.00 -19.92
N ARG A 21 -23.74 6.28 -21.20
CA ARG A 21 -22.99 7.28 -21.98
C ARG A 21 -23.25 8.73 -21.58
N ALA A 22 -24.37 9.06 -20.93
CA ALA A 22 -24.79 10.44 -20.66
C ALA A 22 -24.11 11.10 -19.44
N GLY A 23 -23.00 10.55 -18.93
CA GLY A 23 -22.18 11.19 -17.88
C GLY A 23 -21.74 10.27 -16.74
N GLN A 24 -21.98 8.95 -16.83
CA GLN A 24 -21.56 7.97 -15.81
C GLN A 24 -20.86 6.77 -16.46
N LEU A 25 -20.24 6.95 -17.64
CA LEU A 25 -19.73 5.83 -18.42
C LEU A 25 -18.63 5.09 -17.66
N TRP A 26 -17.65 5.84 -17.14
CA TRP A 26 -16.50 5.28 -16.44
C TRP A 26 -16.88 4.71 -15.07
N ASP A 27 -17.74 5.39 -14.32
CA ASP A 27 -18.28 4.87 -13.04
C ASP A 27 -19.06 3.58 -13.26
N ALA A 28 -19.90 3.51 -14.30
CA ALA A 28 -20.65 2.30 -14.62
C ALA A 28 -19.74 1.15 -15.11
N LEU A 29 -18.68 1.45 -15.86
CA LEU A 29 -17.68 0.46 -16.26
C LEU A 29 -16.88 -0.04 -15.06
N PHE A 30 -16.45 0.86 -14.19
CA PHE A 30 -15.70 0.53 -12.97
C PHE A 30 -16.52 -0.37 -12.04
N ARG A 31 -17.79 -0.03 -11.77
CA ARG A 31 -18.69 -0.87 -10.97
C ARG A 31 -18.95 -2.24 -11.61
N HIS A 32 -18.97 -2.31 -12.94
CA HIS A 32 -19.04 -3.59 -13.63
C HIS A 32 -17.77 -4.41 -13.40
N ALA A 33 -16.59 -3.78 -13.55
CA ALA A 33 -15.29 -4.40 -13.28
C ALA A 33 -15.18 -4.94 -11.85
N GLU A 34 -15.63 -4.19 -10.83
CA GLU A 34 -15.64 -4.62 -9.43
C GLU A 34 -16.35 -5.97 -9.20
N THR A 35 -17.37 -6.26 -10.02
CA THR A 35 -18.18 -7.49 -9.90
C THR A 35 -17.77 -8.59 -10.86
N SER A 36 -17.02 -8.27 -11.91
CA SER A 36 -16.85 -9.14 -13.08
C SER A 36 -15.38 -9.45 -13.41
N PHE A 37 -14.44 -8.62 -12.97
CA PHE A 37 -13.01 -8.76 -13.27
C PHE A 37 -12.24 -9.21 -12.04
N ASN A 38 -11.07 -9.80 -12.27
CA ASN A 38 -10.12 -10.01 -11.20
C ASN A 38 -9.45 -8.67 -10.79
N LEU A 39 -8.69 -8.67 -9.69
CA LEU A 39 -8.02 -7.48 -9.19
C LEU A 39 -7.07 -6.87 -10.23
N ASP A 40 -6.26 -7.68 -10.91
CA ASP A 40 -5.34 -7.19 -11.95
C ASP A 40 -6.08 -6.45 -13.08
N GLY A 41 -7.26 -6.93 -13.47
CA GLY A 41 -8.11 -6.30 -14.49
C GLY A 41 -8.74 -5.00 -14.00
N GLN A 42 -9.15 -4.94 -12.73
CA GLN A 42 -9.65 -3.71 -12.09
C GLN A 42 -8.55 -2.65 -12.01
N GLU A 43 -7.34 -3.00 -11.57
CA GLU A 43 -6.20 -2.09 -11.49
C GLU A 43 -5.74 -1.61 -12.87
N LEU A 44 -5.75 -2.49 -13.87
CA LEU A 44 -5.46 -2.09 -15.25
C LEU A 44 -6.50 -1.10 -15.79
N LEU A 45 -7.78 -1.31 -15.49
CA LEU A 45 -8.83 -0.35 -15.85
C LEU A 45 -8.57 1.01 -15.18
N CYS A 46 -8.23 1.05 -13.89
CA CYS A 46 -7.86 2.28 -13.20
C CYS A 46 -6.70 3.01 -13.88
N ALA A 47 -5.63 2.28 -14.22
CA ALA A 47 -4.48 2.85 -14.92
C ALA A 47 -4.87 3.45 -16.28
N LEU A 48 -5.71 2.76 -17.07
CA LEU A 48 -6.21 3.26 -18.34
C LEU A 48 -7.11 4.51 -18.17
N LEU A 49 -7.94 4.55 -17.13
CA LEU A 49 -8.78 5.70 -16.82
C LEU A 49 -7.97 6.93 -16.40
N ILE A 50 -6.87 6.71 -15.68
CA ILE A 50 -5.91 7.76 -15.31
C ILE A 50 -5.23 8.32 -16.57
N GLU A 51 -4.79 7.46 -17.48
CA GLU A 51 -4.08 7.85 -18.70
C GLU A 51 -4.94 8.73 -19.63
N ILE A 52 -6.24 8.45 -19.74
CA ILE A 52 -7.15 9.24 -20.59
C ILE A 52 -7.56 10.59 -19.97
N TYR A 53 -7.28 10.79 -18.68
CA TYR A 53 -7.55 12.02 -17.94
C TYR A 53 -6.29 12.46 -17.16
N PRO A 54 -5.19 12.80 -17.85
CA PRO A 54 -3.92 13.14 -17.20
C PRO A 54 -4.05 14.31 -16.23
N GLU A 55 -5.01 15.22 -16.45
CA GLU A 55 -5.33 16.31 -15.52
C GLU A 55 -5.73 15.81 -14.12
N ALA A 56 -6.22 14.57 -13.99
CA ALA A 56 -6.52 13.96 -12.70
C ALA A 56 -5.26 13.60 -11.89
N THR A 57 -4.08 13.60 -12.53
CA THR A 57 -2.79 13.32 -11.91
C THR A 57 -1.92 14.54 -11.68
N GLU A 58 -2.33 15.72 -12.17
CA GLU A 58 -1.60 16.97 -11.96
C GLU A 58 -1.42 17.25 -10.45
N GLY A 59 -0.17 17.48 -10.04
CA GLY A 59 0.19 17.79 -8.66
C GLY A 59 0.27 16.57 -7.73
N LEU A 60 -0.01 15.34 -8.19
CA LEU A 60 0.19 14.14 -7.37
C LEU A 60 1.68 13.85 -7.13
N ASP A 61 2.57 14.36 -7.99
CA ASP A 61 4.02 14.31 -7.81
C ASP A 61 4.44 15.00 -6.51
N GLU A 62 3.76 16.09 -6.11
CA GLU A 62 4.01 16.78 -4.84
C GLU A 62 3.78 15.86 -3.63
N MET A 63 2.87 14.87 -3.75
CA MET A 63 2.55 13.93 -2.68
C MET A 63 3.64 12.88 -2.44
N PHE A 64 4.62 12.76 -3.33
CA PHE A 64 5.79 11.87 -3.13
C PHE A 64 6.86 12.48 -2.23
N HIS A 65 6.74 13.76 -1.89
CA HIS A 65 7.67 14.41 -0.98
C HIS A 65 7.26 14.21 0.48
N ALA A 66 8.22 13.75 1.29
CA ALA A 66 8.07 13.78 2.74
C ALA A 66 8.33 15.19 3.26
N HIS A 67 7.35 15.78 3.96
CA HIS A 67 7.53 17.02 4.72
C HIS A 67 8.14 16.73 6.10
N ASP A 68 8.53 17.81 6.81
CA ASP A 68 9.07 17.72 8.16
C ASP A 68 8.14 16.94 9.11
N PRO A 69 8.71 16.16 10.05
CA PRO A 69 7.93 15.34 10.96
C PRO A 69 7.02 16.20 11.83
N GLU A 70 5.71 15.92 11.79
CA GLU A 70 4.76 16.63 12.64
C GLU A 70 4.92 16.26 14.12
N LEU A 71 4.60 17.24 14.97
CA LEU A 71 4.68 17.09 16.42
C LEU A 71 3.50 16.26 16.93
N LEU A 72 3.78 15.40 17.90
CA LEU A 72 2.75 14.62 18.60
C LEU A 72 1.88 15.55 19.46
N HIS A 73 0.58 15.53 19.25
CA HIS A 73 -0.40 16.25 20.06
C HIS A 73 -0.77 15.42 21.30
N ILE A 74 -0.28 15.80 22.47
CA ILE A 74 -0.43 15.02 23.73
C ILE A 74 -1.48 15.58 24.69
N THR A 75 -2.32 16.51 24.22
CA THR A 75 -3.32 17.19 25.05
C THR A 75 -4.69 16.52 25.03
N GLU A 76 -4.94 15.64 24.06
CA GLU A 76 -6.17 14.86 23.95
C GLU A 76 -6.32 13.89 25.13
N THR A 77 -7.54 13.45 25.40
CA THR A 77 -7.78 12.38 26.38
C THR A 77 -7.47 11.01 25.77
N VAL A 78 -7.28 10.01 26.63
CA VAL A 78 -7.22 8.60 26.21
C VAL A 78 -8.47 8.23 25.41
N ARG A 79 -9.67 8.62 25.88
CA ARG A 79 -10.93 8.36 25.18
C ARG A 79 -10.94 8.87 23.74
N ALA A 80 -10.65 10.16 23.53
CA ALA A 80 -10.62 10.73 22.18
C ALA A 80 -9.53 10.08 21.31
N THR A 81 -8.45 9.64 21.93
CA THR A 81 -7.39 8.92 21.23
C THR A 81 -7.82 7.53 20.77
N LEU A 82 -8.50 6.80 21.65
CA LEU A 82 -9.02 5.48 21.35
C LEU A 82 -10.12 5.55 20.29
N GLU A 83 -11.08 6.48 20.37
CA GLU A 83 -12.14 6.67 19.37
C GLU A 83 -11.56 6.85 17.96
N ARG A 84 -10.58 7.74 17.81
CA ARG A 84 -9.88 7.94 16.53
C ARG A 84 -9.11 6.69 16.07
N LEU A 85 -8.51 5.94 16.98
CA LEU A 85 -7.80 4.71 16.62
C LEU A 85 -8.77 3.59 16.22
N ASP A 86 -9.93 3.51 16.87
CA ASP A 86 -10.97 2.56 16.50
C ASP A 86 -11.46 2.83 15.07
N ASP A 87 -11.64 4.09 14.65
CA ASP A 87 -12.00 4.43 13.26
C ASP A 87 -10.88 4.14 12.24
N GLN A 88 -9.61 4.34 12.62
CA GLN A 88 -8.48 4.22 11.69
C GLN A 88 -7.93 2.80 11.55
N TYR A 89 -8.05 2.01 12.62
CA TYR A 89 -7.42 0.70 12.78
C TYR A 89 -8.43 -0.41 13.10
N ASP A 90 -9.74 -0.21 12.89
CA ASP A 90 -10.77 -1.26 12.97
C ASP A 90 -10.43 -2.54 12.19
N TRP A 91 -9.75 -2.38 11.05
CA TRP A 91 -9.30 -3.48 10.20
C TRP A 91 -8.36 -4.47 10.91
N THR A 92 -7.76 -4.10 12.06
CA THR A 92 -6.95 -5.03 12.86
C THR A 92 -7.78 -5.94 13.76
N ASP A 93 -9.07 -5.67 13.97
CA ASP A 93 -9.91 -6.36 14.96
C ASP A 93 -10.15 -7.84 14.64
N GLY A 94 -9.98 -8.23 13.37
CA GLY A 94 -10.10 -9.62 12.92
C GLY A 94 -8.84 -10.47 13.11
N ILE A 95 -7.75 -9.89 13.62
CA ILE A 95 -6.43 -10.55 13.67
C ILE A 95 -6.11 -10.99 15.10
N ASP A 96 -5.98 -12.30 15.31
CA ASP A 96 -5.59 -12.87 16.60
C ASP A 96 -4.06 -12.91 16.76
N PHE A 97 -3.50 -11.84 17.33
CA PHE A 97 -2.06 -11.75 17.61
C PHE A 97 -1.58 -12.66 18.75
N SER A 98 -2.44 -13.46 19.37
CA SER A 98 -1.99 -14.54 20.27
C SER A 98 -1.61 -15.82 19.52
N ALA A 99 -2.01 -15.96 18.26
CA ALA A 99 -1.65 -17.07 17.40
C ALA A 99 -0.24 -16.90 16.81
N ASP A 100 0.53 -17.99 16.78
CA ASP A 100 1.89 -18.01 16.24
C ASP A 100 1.90 -17.65 14.75
N GLU A 101 0.88 -18.07 13.99
CA GLU A 101 0.76 -17.77 12.56
C GLU A 101 0.57 -16.28 12.27
N GLN A 102 0.04 -15.50 13.23
CA GLN A 102 -0.10 -14.04 13.09
C GLN A 102 1.18 -13.28 13.49
N ASN A 103 2.18 -13.99 14.02
CA ASN A 103 3.47 -13.44 14.45
C ASN A 103 4.66 -14.24 13.87
N ALA A 104 4.43 -15.00 12.79
CA ALA A 104 5.39 -15.96 12.28
C ALA A 104 6.71 -15.35 11.80
N HIS A 105 6.68 -14.09 11.37
CA HIS A 105 7.81 -13.39 10.77
C HIS A 105 8.24 -12.15 11.56
N PHE A 106 9.42 -11.63 11.22
CA PHE A 106 9.90 -10.33 11.66
C PHE A 106 10.76 -9.69 10.56
N TRP A 107 10.75 -8.36 10.51
CA TRP A 107 11.60 -7.60 9.60
C TRP A 107 12.77 -7.00 10.34
N TYR A 108 13.96 -6.99 9.75
CA TYR A 108 15.15 -6.41 10.36
C TYR A 108 16.09 -5.83 9.29
N VAL A 109 16.98 -4.90 9.67
CA VAL A 109 18.02 -4.42 8.76
C VAL A 109 19.29 -5.24 8.95
N SER A 110 19.79 -5.86 7.89
CA SER A 110 21.07 -6.58 7.95
C SER A 110 22.24 -5.62 8.03
N GLU A 111 23.14 -5.78 9.01
CA GLU A 111 24.37 -4.98 9.13
C GLU A 111 25.26 -5.09 7.88
N ASN A 112 25.44 -6.30 7.35
CA ASN A 112 26.34 -6.54 6.21
C ASN A 112 25.82 -5.98 4.88
N LYS A 113 24.49 -5.96 4.68
CA LYS A 113 23.89 -5.54 3.41
C LYS A 113 23.18 -4.19 3.48
N LEU A 114 22.91 -3.68 4.67
CA LEU A 114 22.12 -2.47 4.92
C LEU A 114 20.74 -2.48 4.22
N GLU A 115 20.17 -3.67 4.08
CA GLU A 115 18.89 -3.92 3.40
C GLU A 115 17.91 -4.59 4.38
N PRO A 116 16.60 -4.29 4.27
CA PRO A 116 15.56 -5.01 4.99
C PRO A 116 15.57 -6.50 4.65
N ARG A 117 15.42 -7.33 5.68
CA ARG A 117 15.34 -8.79 5.62
C ARG A 117 14.07 -9.26 6.30
N PHE A 118 13.60 -10.43 5.89
CA PHE A 118 12.38 -11.06 6.36
C PHE A 118 12.74 -12.42 6.95
N GLY A 119 12.70 -12.53 8.27
CA GLY A 119 13.10 -13.73 9.01
C GLY A 119 11.91 -14.45 9.64
N ARG A 120 12.06 -15.74 9.90
CA ARG A 120 11.07 -16.59 10.58
C ARG A 120 11.32 -16.62 12.08
N ARG A 121 10.37 -16.12 12.87
CA ARG A 121 10.51 -15.86 14.32
C ARG A 121 10.88 -17.11 15.13
N ALA A 122 10.31 -18.26 14.79
CA ALA A 122 10.54 -19.51 15.50
C ALA A 122 11.86 -20.22 15.12
N GLU A 123 12.46 -19.86 13.98
CA GLU A 123 13.57 -20.60 13.37
C GLU A 123 14.88 -19.78 13.34
N GLU A 124 14.77 -18.46 13.26
CA GLU A 124 15.89 -17.56 13.03
C GLU A 124 16.12 -16.62 14.23
N PRO A 125 17.39 -16.37 14.62
CA PRO A 125 17.70 -15.34 15.60
C PRO A 125 17.48 -13.94 15.01
N GLY A 126 17.36 -12.92 15.88
CA GLY A 126 17.28 -11.52 15.47
C GLY A 126 15.90 -10.88 15.60
N ALA A 127 14.90 -11.60 16.11
CA ALA A 127 13.58 -11.04 16.43
C ALA A 127 13.65 -9.90 17.46
N ASP A 128 14.71 -9.83 18.27
CA ASP A 128 15.02 -8.72 19.17
C ASP A 128 15.47 -7.43 18.44
N GLN A 129 15.86 -7.54 17.16
CA GLN A 129 16.23 -6.44 16.27
C GLN A 129 15.12 -6.11 15.27
N GLU A 130 13.87 -6.49 15.59
CA GLU A 130 12.71 -6.25 14.75
C GLU A 130 12.50 -4.75 14.50
N MET A 131 12.31 -4.40 13.24
CA MET A 131 11.92 -3.06 12.80
C MET A 131 10.46 -2.77 13.20
N PRO A 132 10.10 -1.51 13.49
CA PRO A 132 8.73 -1.12 13.87
C PRO A 132 7.80 -1.07 12.64
N VAL A 133 7.62 -2.21 11.97
CA VAL A 133 6.77 -2.38 10.79
C VAL A 133 5.60 -3.33 11.02
N ALA A 134 5.52 -3.95 12.20
CA ALA A 134 4.39 -4.78 12.63
C ALA A 134 3.18 -3.91 13.07
N ILE A 135 2.80 -2.93 12.26
CA ILE A 135 1.86 -1.87 12.64
C ILE A 135 0.50 -2.43 13.06
N ALA A 136 0.02 -3.49 12.40
CA ALA A 136 -1.23 -4.14 12.77
C ALA A 136 -1.19 -4.65 14.23
N ARG A 137 -0.13 -5.39 14.60
CA ARG A 137 0.08 -5.92 15.96
C ARG A 137 0.25 -4.78 16.95
N ASP A 138 1.12 -3.84 16.63
CA ASP A 138 1.54 -2.79 17.56
C ASP A 138 0.39 -1.81 17.84
N MET A 139 -0.44 -1.48 16.83
CA MET A 139 -1.65 -0.67 17.00
C MET A 139 -2.76 -1.41 17.75
N ALA A 140 -2.93 -2.71 17.51
CA ALA A 140 -3.87 -3.53 18.29
C ALA A 140 -3.49 -3.53 19.78
N ALA A 141 -2.21 -3.75 20.09
CA ALA A 141 -1.70 -3.69 21.46
C ALA A 141 -1.84 -2.29 22.08
N PHE A 142 -1.62 -1.22 21.30
CA PHE A 142 -1.82 0.15 21.77
C PHE A 142 -3.28 0.47 22.08
N ARG A 143 -4.21 0.07 21.19
CA ARG A 143 -5.66 0.21 21.42
C ARG A 143 -6.09 -0.54 22.68
N ASP A 144 -5.59 -1.76 22.87
CA ASP A 144 -5.87 -2.55 24.08
C ASP A 144 -5.35 -1.89 25.36
N ALA A 145 -4.12 -1.38 25.33
CA ALA A 145 -3.54 -0.65 26.47
C ALA A 145 -4.35 0.61 26.82
N LEU A 146 -4.82 1.36 25.81
CA LEU A 146 -5.69 2.52 26.03
C LEU A 146 -7.04 2.12 26.66
N ARG A 147 -7.65 1.02 26.20
CA ARG A 147 -8.93 0.49 26.75
C ARG A 147 -8.84 0.13 28.23
N HIS A 148 -7.68 -0.34 28.68
CA HIS A 148 -7.42 -0.71 30.08
C HIS A 148 -6.91 0.45 30.94
N SER A 149 -6.87 1.67 30.40
CA SER A 149 -6.39 2.86 31.11
C SER A 149 -7.55 3.82 31.46
N ASP A 150 -7.30 4.82 32.32
CA ASP A 150 -8.31 5.83 32.64
C ASP A 150 -8.69 6.60 31.36
N PRO A 151 -9.96 6.56 30.90
CA PRO A 151 -10.36 7.20 29.65
C PRO A 151 -10.29 8.73 29.71
N ASP A 152 -10.39 9.33 30.89
CA ASP A 152 -10.45 10.79 31.06
C ASP A 152 -9.06 11.38 31.36
N GLN A 153 -8.04 10.55 31.59
CA GLN A 153 -6.66 11.00 31.69
C GLN A 153 -6.15 11.57 30.36
N ARG A 154 -5.18 12.47 30.43
CA ARG A 154 -4.54 13.05 29.24
C ARG A 154 -3.59 12.03 28.61
N LEU A 155 -3.55 11.98 27.28
CA LEU A 155 -2.63 11.13 26.53
C LEU A 155 -1.17 11.31 26.96
N ARG A 156 -0.76 12.52 27.36
CA ARG A 156 0.59 12.76 27.91
C ARG A 156 0.92 11.91 29.13
N VAL A 157 -0.06 11.65 30.01
CA VAL A 157 0.13 10.91 31.27
C VAL A 157 0.32 9.45 30.92
N PHE A 158 -0.58 8.90 30.10
CA PHE A 158 -0.45 7.56 29.55
C PHE A 158 0.91 7.34 28.85
N LEU A 159 1.35 8.27 27.99
CA LEU A 159 2.64 8.15 27.26
C LEU A 159 3.89 8.46 28.10
N GLN A 160 3.72 8.94 29.32
CA GLN A 160 4.81 8.99 30.31
C GLN A 160 5.01 7.61 30.95
N GLU A 161 3.92 6.89 31.20
CA GLU A 161 3.92 5.54 31.76
C GLU A 161 4.27 4.47 30.71
N HIS A 162 3.84 4.70 29.46
CA HIS A 162 4.04 3.80 28.32
C HIS A 162 4.76 4.51 27.16
N PRO A 163 6.07 4.81 27.28
CA PRO A 163 6.81 5.59 26.29
C PRO A 163 6.91 4.91 24.92
N ASP A 164 6.81 3.58 24.85
CA ASP A 164 6.93 2.81 23.61
C ASP A 164 5.81 3.15 22.62
N TYR A 165 4.63 3.56 23.10
CA TYR A 165 3.50 3.92 22.23
C TYR A 165 3.58 5.32 21.62
N ARG A 166 4.61 6.13 21.92
CA ARG A 166 4.74 7.51 21.41
C ARG A 166 4.79 7.58 19.89
N HIS A 167 5.48 6.62 19.26
CA HIS A 167 5.61 6.58 17.80
C HIS A 167 4.30 6.20 17.13
N LEU A 168 3.53 5.27 17.72
CA LEU A 168 2.20 4.88 17.24
C LEU A 168 1.18 6.02 17.38
N ALA A 169 1.16 6.69 18.54
CA ALA A 169 0.29 7.85 18.75
C ALA A 169 0.56 8.95 17.71
N ARG A 170 1.84 9.21 17.40
CA ARG A 170 2.22 10.19 16.37
C ARG A 170 1.81 9.71 14.99
N ARG A 171 2.07 8.44 14.67
CA ARG A 171 1.71 7.81 13.40
C ARG A 171 0.22 7.96 13.12
N ALA A 172 -0.64 7.61 14.06
CA ALA A 172 -2.10 7.73 13.91
C ALA A 172 -2.57 9.18 13.70
N GLN A 173 -1.94 10.14 14.39
CA GLN A 173 -2.26 11.56 14.19
C GLN A 173 -1.84 12.06 12.79
N VAL A 174 -0.66 11.68 12.33
CA VAL A 174 -0.13 12.10 11.02
C VAL A 174 -0.87 11.41 9.87
N LEU A 175 -1.12 10.11 9.99
CA LEU A 175 -1.71 9.31 8.92
C LEU A 175 -3.23 9.42 8.83
N GLY A 176 -3.90 9.87 9.91
CA GLY A 176 -5.35 9.99 9.96
C GLY A 176 -5.99 10.90 8.91
N ARG A 177 -5.21 11.78 8.26
CA ARG A 177 -5.65 12.65 7.17
C ARG A 177 -5.43 12.07 5.77
N TYR A 178 -4.79 10.90 5.67
CA TYR A 178 -4.46 10.26 4.40
C TYR A 178 -5.20 8.93 4.28
N PRO A 179 -6.24 8.82 3.42
CA PRO A 179 -7.04 7.60 3.27
C PRO A 179 -6.22 6.33 2.98
N TYR A 180 -5.08 6.48 2.31
CA TYR A 180 -4.16 5.40 1.96
C TYR A 180 -2.78 5.53 2.64
N GLY A 181 -2.73 6.18 3.82
CA GLY A 181 -1.48 6.44 4.53
C GLY A 181 -0.84 5.22 5.20
N GLU A 182 -1.58 4.10 5.30
CA GLU A 182 -1.17 2.89 6.00
C GLU A 182 -1.26 1.66 5.08
N ILE A 183 -0.31 0.74 5.21
CA ILE A 183 -0.43 -0.59 4.60
C ILE A 183 -1.32 -1.42 5.53
N ARG A 184 -2.57 -1.62 5.14
CA ARG A 184 -3.59 -2.35 5.92
C ARG A 184 -3.46 -3.86 5.75
N ASP A 185 -2.34 -4.43 6.23
CA ASP A 185 -2.07 -5.87 6.20
C ASP A 185 -1.22 -6.29 7.41
N ASN A 186 -1.23 -7.58 7.76
CA ASN A 186 -0.35 -8.14 8.77
C ASN A 186 0.99 -8.54 8.14
N LEU A 187 1.93 -7.59 8.14
CA LEU A 187 3.26 -7.75 7.54
C LEU A 187 4.17 -8.79 8.22
N ILE A 188 3.70 -9.42 9.29
CA ILE A 188 4.44 -10.46 10.04
C ILE A 188 3.69 -11.79 10.12
N ALA A 189 2.53 -11.93 9.47
CA ALA A 189 1.80 -13.20 9.40
C ALA A 189 2.56 -14.26 8.58
N GLU A 190 2.23 -15.54 8.77
CA GLU A 190 2.74 -16.66 7.97
C GLU A 190 2.39 -16.48 6.48
N GLY A 191 1.21 -15.94 6.18
CA GLY A 191 0.72 -15.70 4.83
C GLY A 191 1.24 -14.40 4.18
N CYS A 192 2.01 -13.58 4.89
CA CYS A 192 2.51 -12.32 4.34
C CYS A 192 3.48 -12.57 3.19
N SER A 193 3.30 -11.85 2.08
CA SER A 193 4.20 -11.85 0.93
C SER A 193 5.04 -10.56 0.91
N PRO A 194 6.35 -10.62 1.24
CA PRO A 194 7.27 -9.49 1.09
C PRO A 194 7.30 -8.90 -0.32
N LEU A 195 6.96 -9.71 -1.33
CA LEU A 195 6.94 -9.28 -2.72
C LEU A 195 5.84 -8.26 -3.00
N ASP A 196 4.74 -8.25 -2.26
CA ASP A 196 3.62 -7.34 -2.55
C ASP A 196 4.01 -5.89 -2.23
N ILE A 197 4.67 -5.68 -1.08
CA ILE A 197 5.26 -4.39 -0.69
C ILE A 197 6.35 -3.98 -1.68
N LEU A 198 7.19 -4.93 -2.09
CA LEU A 198 8.30 -4.66 -3.02
C LEU A 198 7.77 -4.25 -4.39
N ARG A 199 6.74 -4.94 -4.90
CA ARG A 199 6.07 -4.62 -6.17
C ARG A 199 5.45 -3.23 -6.13
N PHE A 200 4.70 -2.93 -5.08
CA PHE A 200 4.10 -1.61 -4.86
C PHE A 200 5.17 -0.51 -4.89
N LYS A 201 6.23 -0.65 -4.08
CA LYS A 201 7.32 0.33 -4.04
C LYS A 201 8.01 0.49 -5.40
N LEU A 202 8.31 -0.62 -6.08
CA LEU A 202 9.04 -0.59 -7.35
C LEU A 202 8.21 -0.02 -8.51
N ALA A 203 6.88 -0.19 -8.48
CA ALA A 203 5.98 0.36 -9.49
C ALA A 203 6.10 1.89 -9.58
N PHE A 204 6.27 2.59 -8.45
CA PHE A 204 6.52 4.04 -8.44
C PHE A 204 7.82 4.46 -9.11
N PHE A 205 8.80 3.57 -9.23
CA PHE A 205 10.05 3.85 -9.95
C PHE A 205 9.98 3.49 -11.45
N GLY A 206 8.80 3.12 -11.96
CA GLY A 206 8.63 2.69 -13.35
C GLY A 206 9.05 1.24 -13.60
N ALA A 207 9.14 0.43 -12.54
CA ALA A 207 9.33 -1.01 -12.70
C ALA A 207 8.05 -1.69 -13.21
N ALA A 208 8.21 -2.54 -14.21
CA ALA A 208 7.18 -3.37 -14.79
C ALA A 208 7.65 -4.82 -14.90
N LYS A 209 6.76 -5.70 -15.39
CA LYS A 209 7.06 -7.12 -15.68
C LYS A 209 7.72 -7.85 -14.51
N PHE A 210 7.05 -7.79 -13.36
CA PHE A 210 7.43 -8.50 -12.15
C PHE A 210 7.36 -10.01 -12.40
N ASP A 211 8.52 -10.64 -12.48
CA ASP A 211 8.69 -12.07 -12.72
C ASP A 211 9.25 -12.72 -11.44
N PRO A 212 8.39 -13.31 -10.59
CA PRO A 212 8.82 -13.89 -9.33
C PRO A 212 9.74 -15.08 -9.58
N LYS A 213 10.80 -15.14 -8.80
CA LYS A 213 11.86 -16.16 -8.92
C LYS A 213 11.98 -17.00 -7.65
N SER A 214 11.56 -16.44 -6.52
CA SER A 214 11.23 -17.13 -5.28
C SER A 214 10.16 -16.32 -4.53
N SER A 215 9.76 -16.75 -3.33
CA SER A 215 8.87 -15.99 -2.43
C SER A 215 9.50 -14.71 -1.87
N LEU A 216 10.81 -14.49 -2.05
CA LEU A 216 11.54 -13.34 -1.52
C LEU A 216 12.30 -12.56 -2.60
N TRP A 217 12.29 -13.05 -3.85
CA TRP A 217 13.03 -12.45 -4.95
C TRP A 217 12.17 -12.38 -6.21
N THR A 218 12.07 -11.19 -6.79
CA THR A 218 11.40 -10.94 -8.05
C THR A 218 12.32 -10.19 -9.00
N ARG A 219 12.26 -10.55 -10.28
CA ARG A 219 12.94 -9.83 -11.36
C ARG A 219 11.99 -8.77 -11.90
N ILE A 220 12.50 -7.57 -12.13
CA ILE A 220 11.76 -6.48 -12.77
C ILE A 220 12.40 -6.08 -14.09
N THR A 221 11.64 -5.36 -14.90
CA THR A 221 12.15 -4.63 -16.07
C THR A 221 11.75 -3.17 -15.92
N MET A 222 12.68 -2.23 -16.13
CA MET A 222 12.38 -0.79 -16.09
C MET A 222 12.47 -0.22 -17.49
N PHE A 223 11.58 0.73 -17.82
CA PHE A 223 11.64 1.55 -19.04
C PHE A 223 11.76 0.75 -20.35
N GLN A 224 11.17 -0.45 -20.42
CA GLN A 224 11.24 -1.25 -21.64
C GLN A 224 10.45 -0.58 -22.77
N GLY A 225 11.16 -0.25 -23.86
CA GLY A 225 10.58 0.42 -25.01
C GLY A 225 10.49 1.94 -24.88
N ALA A 226 10.82 2.50 -23.70
CA ALA A 226 10.79 3.95 -23.50
C ALA A 226 11.79 4.64 -24.44
N PRO A 227 11.43 5.79 -25.02
CA PRO A 227 12.30 6.52 -25.93
C PRO A 227 13.57 7.02 -25.23
N LEU A 228 14.67 7.04 -25.97
CA LEU A 228 15.85 7.81 -25.60
C LEU A 228 15.57 9.31 -25.71
N MET A 229 16.41 10.13 -25.09
CA MET A 229 16.29 11.59 -25.15
C MET A 229 16.24 12.13 -26.59
N SER A 230 16.97 11.50 -27.52
CA SER A 230 16.98 11.85 -28.93
C SER A 230 15.75 11.38 -29.71
N GLU A 231 14.92 10.53 -29.10
CA GLU A 231 13.75 9.89 -29.71
C GLU A 231 12.44 10.48 -29.19
N LEU A 232 12.49 11.50 -28.31
CA LEU A 232 11.30 12.11 -27.72
C LEU A 232 10.39 12.81 -28.73
N ASP A 233 10.95 13.26 -29.86
CA ASP A 233 10.18 13.89 -30.94
C ASP A 233 9.57 12.85 -31.91
N GLU A 234 9.85 11.55 -31.71
CA GLU A 234 9.34 10.50 -32.58
C GLU A 234 7.84 10.24 -32.33
N PRO A 235 7.04 9.92 -33.37
CA PRO A 235 5.60 9.71 -33.23
C PRO A 235 5.20 8.58 -32.27
N TRP A 236 6.11 7.65 -31.98
CA TRP A 236 5.89 6.51 -31.09
C TRP A 236 6.36 6.76 -29.65
N ALA A 237 6.93 7.94 -29.36
CA ALA A 237 7.57 8.24 -28.08
C ALA A 237 6.63 8.06 -26.87
N ASP A 238 5.32 8.21 -27.05
CA ASP A 238 4.30 8.00 -26.02
C ASP A 238 3.72 6.56 -26.00
N ASP A 239 3.92 5.77 -27.06
CA ASP A 239 3.33 4.43 -27.27
C ASP A 239 4.21 3.28 -26.73
N TRP A 240 5.06 3.54 -25.73
CA TRP A 240 6.06 2.59 -25.25
C TRP A 240 5.58 1.64 -24.13
N TRP A 241 4.51 2.02 -23.41
CA TRP A 241 4.01 1.27 -22.27
C TRP A 241 3.57 -0.16 -22.67
N LEU A 242 3.94 -1.16 -21.87
CA LEU A 242 3.69 -2.60 -22.11
C LEU A 242 4.33 -3.20 -23.37
N SER A 243 5.43 -2.63 -23.87
CA SER A 243 6.22 -3.25 -24.96
C SER A 243 6.53 -4.73 -24.67
N VAL A 244 6.12 -5.65 -25.56
CA VAL A 244 6.22 -7.11 -25.36
C VAL A 244 7.64 -7.66 -25.54
N ALA A 245 8.47 -7.01 -26.37
CA ALA A 245 9.87 -7.34 -26.60
C ALA A 245 10.63 -6.06 -27.00
N PRO A 246 11.94 -5.97 -26.74
CA PRO A 246 12.76 -4.92 -27.35
C PRO A 246 12.58 -5.01 -28.86
N GLN A 247 12.15 -3.91 -29.49
CA GLN A 247 12.23 -3.82 -30.94
C GLN A 247 13.72 -3.79 -31.26
N ASN A 248 14.19 -4.64 -32.17
CA ASN A 248 15.61 -4.64 -32.54
C ASN A 248 15.97 -3.22 -33.00
N ALA A 249 16.89 -2.58 -32.28
CA ALA A 249 17.54 -1.35 -32.70
C ALA A 249 18.33 -1.59 -34.00
#